data_AF-A0A5C5APZ8-F1
#
_entry.id   AF-A0A5C5APZ8-F1
#
_cell.length_a   1.000
_cell.length_b   1.000
_cell.length_c   1.000
_cell.angle_alpha   90.00
_cell.angle_beta   90.00
_cell.angle_gamma   90.00
#
_symmetry.space_group_name_H-M   'P 1'
#
loop_
_entity.id
_entity.type
_entity.pdbx_description
1 polymer ?
#
loop_
_entity_poly.entity_id
_entity_poly.type
_entity_poly.pdbx_seq_one_letter_code
_entity_poly.pdbx_strand_id
1 'polypeptide(L)'
;MSIKVDMSLDCKGLACPMPIVKTKKAIEGLASGQVIEIKATDKGSTVDIQSWANKVGHQYIGTKQEGDVLMHYVRKAHEHEVNEVAKYPHTITNEELEEILLSDEECIVLDVREAAEFAFGHIPSAVSVPLGELDSAALDQTKQIYVVCRTGNRSDVACHMLKEKGYVNVKNVIPGMLEWQGNIKN
;
A
#
# COMPACT_ATOMS: atom_id res chain seq x y z
N MET A 1 0.93 9.71 -23.27
CA MET A 1 0.13 9.93 -22.04
C MET A 1 0.76 11.07 -21.26
N SER A 2 0.00 12.14 -20.98
CA SER A 2 0.45 13.27 -20.15
C SER A 2 0.20 12.94 -18.68
N ILE A 3 1.24 13.00 -17.84
CA ILE A 3 1.07 12.95 -16.39
C ILE A 3 0.36 14.25 -16.00
N LYS A 4 -0.81 14.16 -15.36
CA LYS A 4 -1.47 15.33 -14.77
C LYS A 4 -0.72 15.67 -13.48
N VAL A 5 -0.15 16.87 -13.42
CA VAL A 5 0.55 17.39 -12.24
C VAL A 5 -0.42 18.28 -11.47
N ASP A 6 -0.62 17.99 -10.18
CA ASP A 6 -1.49 18.77 -9.30
C ASP A 6 -0.72 19.85 -8.54
N MET A 7 0.59 19.66 -8.33
CA MET A 7 1.49 20.64 -7.71
C MET A 7 2.88 20.60 -8.35
N SER A 8 3.50 21.76 -8.56
CA SER A 8 4.89 21.87 -9.00
C SER A 8 5.74 22.55 -7.93
N LEU A 9 6.90 21.97 -7.63
CA LEU A 9 7.86 22.43 -6.65
C LEU A 9 9.21 22.71 -7.32
N ASP A 10 9.67 23.95 -7.24
CA ASP A 10 10.98 24.35 -7.75
C ASP A 10 12.07 24.25 -6.67
N CYS A 11 13.00 23.32 -6.88
CA CYS A 11 14.16 23.04 -6.05
C CYS A 11 15.48 23.20 -6.84
N LYS A 12 15.47 23.88 -7.99
CA LYS A 12 16.69 24.12 -8.77
C LYS A 12 17.70 24.95 -7.98
N GLY A 13 18.99 24.67 -8.16
CA GLY A 13 20.08 25.38 -7.48
C GLY A 13 20.23 25.06 -5.98
N LEU A 14 19.37 24.19 -5.44
CA LEU A 14 19.49 23.73 -4.07
C LEU A 14 20.35 22.47 -4.01
N ALA A 15 21.34 22.46 -3.11
CA ALA A 15 22.14 21.28 -2.82
C ALA A 15 21.37 20.30 -1.91
N CYS A 16 21.72 19.02 -1.97
CA CYS A 16 21.25 18.01 -1.01
C CYS A 16 21.51 18.49 0.44
N PRO A 17 20.54 18.39 1.38
CA PRO A 17 19.27 17.66 1.31
C PRO A 17 18.03 18.54 1.03
N MET A 18 18.22 19.77 0.54
CA MET A 18 17.11 20.73 0.44
C MET A 18 15.97 20.30 -0.50
N PRO A 19 16.21 19.64 -1.65
CA PRO A 19 15.13 19.14 -2.49
C PRO A 19 14.17 18.22 -1.73
N ILE A 20 14.69 17.22 -1.00
CA ILE A 20 13.85 16.28 -0.26
C ILE A 20 13.13 16.92 0.93
N VAL A 21 13.77 17.84 1.65
CA VAL A 21 13.13 18.56 2.77
C VAL A 21 11.93 19.38 2.28
N LYS A 22 12.08 20.07 1.16
CA LYS A 22 10.96 20.83 0.57
C LYS A 22 9.86 19.91 0.03
N THR A 23 10.22 18.79 -0.58
CA THR A 23 9.23 17.81 -1.08
C THR A 23 8.38 17.25 0.05
N LYS A 24 8.98 16.87 1.19
CA LYS A 24 8.27 16.38 2.38
C LYS A 24 7.23 17.39 2.87
N LYS A 25 7.62 18.66 2.98
CA LYS A 25 6.70 19.72 3.42
C LYS A 25 5.60 20.00 2.39
N ALA A 26 5.91 19.94 1.10
CA ALA A 26 4.95 20.26 0.04
C ALA A 26 3.87 19.17 -0.11
N ILE A 27 4.25 17.90 0.01
CA ILE A 27 3.30 16.77 -0.19
C ILE A 27 2.25 16.67 0.92
N GLU A 28 2.51 17.22 2.11
CA GLU A 28 1.53 17.30 3.20
C GLU A 28 0.25 18.04 2.75
N GLY A 29 0.39 19.06 1.88
CA GLY A 29 -0.73 19.85 1.36
C GLY A 29 -1.51 19.22 0.20
N LEU A 30 -1.14 18.01 -0.27
CA LEU A 30 -1.84 17.31 -1.35
C LEU A 30 -2.91 16.36 -0.80
N ALA A 31 -3.98 16.12 -1.57
CA ALA A 31 -4.89 15.02 -1.35
C ALA A 31 -4.28 13.70 -1.85
N SER A 32 -4.71 12.57 -1.28
CA SER A 32 -4.29 11.25 -1.72
C SER A 32 -4.63 11.03 -3.20
N GLY A 33 -3.69 10.41 -3.92
CA GLY A 33 -3.79 10.20 -5.36
C GLY A 33 -3.32 11.37 -6.23
N GLN A 34 -3.06 12.56 -5.67
CA GLN A 34 -2.52 13.72 -6.41
C GLN A 34 -1.02 13.61 -6.64
N VAL A 35 -0.54 14.25 -7.71
CA VAL A 35 0.86 14.18 -8.17
C VAL A 35 1.59 15.51 -7.95
N ILE A 36 2.74 15.45 -7.30
CA ILE A 36 3.72 16.54 -7.23
C ILE A 36 4.84 16.33 -8.25
N GLU A 37 5.19 17.39 -8.97
CA GLU A 37 6.38 17.52 -9.80
C GLU A 37 7.46 18.27 -9.02
N ILE A 38 8.67 17.70 -8.89
CA ILE A 38 9.81 18.32 -8.21
C ILE A 38 10.90 18.60 -9.24
N LYS A 39 11.29 19.86 -9.40
CA LYS A 39 12.36 20.28 -10.33
C LYS A 39 13.66 20.50 -9.56
N ALA A 40 14.68 19.70 -9.81
CA ALA A 40 15.98 19.81 -9.16
C ALA A 40 17.11 19.76 -10.19
N THR A 41 18.23 20.40 -9.88
CA THR A 41 19.47 20.32 -10.70
C THR A 41 20.52 19.40 -10.07
N ASP A 42 20.29 18.96 -8.84
CA ASP A 42 21.16 18.03 -8.13
C ASP A 42 20.88 16.59 -8.58
N LYS A 43 21.91 15.86 -9.00
CA LYS A 43 21.76 14.47 -9.45
C LYS A 43 21.39 13.52 -8.31
N GLY A 44 21.82 13.82 -7.08
CA GLY A 44 21.52 13.04 -5.87
C GLY A 44 20.02 13.01 -5.56
N SER A 45 19.31 14.08 -5.89
CA SER A 45 17.86 14.19 -5.68
C SER A 45 17.03 13.04 -6.27
N THR A 46 17.48 12.40 -7.36
CA THR A 46 16.79 11.23 -7.92
C THR A 46 16.70 10.09 -6.92
N VAL A 47 17.85 9.70 -6.36
CA VAL A 47 17.95 8.59 -5.42
C VAL A 47 17.27 8.96 -4.11
N ASP A 48 17.46 10.19 -3.64
CA ASP A 48 16.87 10.67 -2.40
C ASP A 48 15.33 10.68 -2.46
N ILE A 49 14.76 11.27 -3.52
CA ILE A 49 13.30 11.39 -3.67
C ILE A 49 12.68 10.01 -3.91
N GLN A 50 13.28 9.17 -4.75
CA GLN A 50 12.78 7.82 -5.00
C GLN A 50 12.82 6.97 -3.73
N SER A 51 13.95 6.95 -3.03
CA SER A 51 14.10 6.17 -1.78
C SER A 51 13.15 6.66 -0.71
N TRP A 52 12.99 7.98 -0.59
CA TRP A 52 12.02 8.54 0.35
C TRP A 52 10.59 8.20 0.00
N ALA A 53 10.18 8.39 -1.26
CA ALA A 53 8.82 8.09 -1.70
C ALA A 53 8.47 6.63 -1.38
N ASN A 54 9.35 5.69 -1.77
CA ASN A 54 9.19 4.28 -1.46
C ASN A 54 9.16 4.01 0.06
N LYS A 55 10.04 4.66 0.83
CA LYS A 55 10.11 4.50 2.29
C LYS A 55 8.83 4.95 2.99
N VAL A 56 8.21 6.03 2.53
CA VAL A 56 6.95 6.54 3.09
C VAL A 56 5.72 6.03 2.33
N GLY A 57 5.84 5.01 1.50
CA GLY A 57 4.71 4.44 0.75
C GLY A 57 4.12 5.32 -0.35
N HIS A 58 4.69 6.50 -0.64
CA HIS A 58 4.30 7.28 -1.80
C HIS A 58 4.75 6.62 -3.10
N GLN A 59 3.99 6.80 -4.17
CA GLN A 59 4.30 6.17 -5.44
C GLN A 59 5.23 7.07 -6.27
N TYR A 60 6.48 6.64 -6.44
CA TYR A 60 7.41 7.27 -7.37
C TYR A 60 7.03 6.92 -8.82
N ILE A 61 6.56 7.90 -9.59
CA ILE A 61 6.13 7.68 -10.98
C ILE A 61 7.34 7.63 -11.92
N GLY A 62 8.33 8.49 -11.70
CA GLY A 62 9.54 8.53 -12.52
C GLY A 62 10.26 9.88 -12.52
N THR A 63 11.39 9.93 -13.25
CA THR A 63 12.14 11.16 -13.55
C THR A 63 12.07 11.45 -15.04
N LYS A 64 11.92 12.72 -15.41
CA LYS A 64 12.27 13.22 -16.74
C LYS A 64 13.43 14.19 -16.63
N GLN A 65 14.30 14.22 -17.64
CA GLN A 65 15.42 15.16 -17.70
C GLN A 65 15.22 16.10 -18.88
N GLU A 66 15.31 17.40 -18.64
CA GLU A 66 15.37 18.45 -19.66
C GLU A 66 16.60 19.33 -19.38
N GLY A 67 17.65 19.16 -20.19
CA GLY A 67 18.95 19.79 -19.95
C GLY A 67 19.55 19.35 -18.60
N ASP A 68 19.88 20.32 -17.75
CA ASP A 68 20.41 20.08 -16.39
C ASP A 68 19.31 19.95 -15.32
N VAL A 69 18.03 20.02 -15.71
CA VAL A 69 16.91 19.94 -14.78
C VAL A 69 16.30 18.53 -14.79
N LEU A 70 16.25 17.93 -13.61
CA LEU A 70 15.57 16.69 -13.30
C LEU A 70 14.18 17.01 -12.75
N MET A 71 13.15 16.41 -13.36
CA MET A 71 11.74 16.55 -13.00
C MET A 71 11.25 15.21 -12.45
N HIS A 72 11.12 15.13 -11.13
CA HIS A 72 10.64 13.94 -10.43
C HIS A 72 9.14 14.03 -10.22
N TYR A 73 8.44 12.92 -10.43
CA TYR A 73 6.99 12.83 -10.27
C TYR A 73 6.68 11.86 -9.14
N VAL A 74 6.01 12.35 -8.10
CA VAL A 74 5.60 11.54 -6.93
C VAL A 74 4.11 11.69 -6.73
N ARG A 75 3.39 10.58 -6.60
CA ARG A 75 1.97 10.56 -6.24
C ARG A 75 1.83 10.32 -4.74
N LYS A 76 1.05 11.16 -4.06
CA LYS A 76 0.72 10.97 -2.65
C LYS A 76 -0.11 9.70 -2.50
N ALA A 77 0.37 8.79 -1.66
CA ALA A 77 -0.37 7.59 -1.28
C ALA A 77 -1.59 7.93 -0.40
N HIS A 78 -2.50 6.96 -0.26
CA HIS A 78 -3.55 7.08 0.75
C HIS A 78 -2.92 7.03 2.15
N GLU A 79 -3.43 7.75 3.15
CA GLU A 79 -2.87 7.79 4.52
C GLU A 79 -2.69 6.40 5.15
N HIS A 80 -3.43 5.41 4.65
CA HIS A 80 -3.33 4.01 5.04
C HIS A 80 -2.08 3.30 4.50
N GLU A 81 -1.38 3.79 3.48
CA GLU A 81 -0.20 3.13 2.90
C GLU A 81 1.15 3.66 3.43
N VAL A 82 1.14 4.68 4.31
CA VAL A 82 2.31 5.55 4.54
C VAL A 82 3.08 5.24 5.83
N ASN A 83 2.48 4.53 6.79
CA ASN A 83 3.19 4.23 8.02
C ASN A 83 3.86 2.85 7.90
N GLU A 84 5.17 2.79 8.15
CA GLU A 84 5.79 1.64 8.81
C GLU A 84 5.08 1.47 10.16
N VAL A 85 3.84 0.97 10.14
CA VAL A 85 3.33 0.30 11.31
C VAL A 85 4.23 -0.92 11.45
N ALA A 86 4.78 -1.13 12.65
CA ALA A 86 5.57 -2.32 12.92
C ALA A 86 4.81 -3.52 12.32
N LYS A 87 5.50 -4.30 11.45
CA LYS A 87 4.86 -5.42 10.73
C LYS A 87 3.95 -6.14 11.68
N TYR A 88 2.71 -6.35 11.26
CA TYR A 88 1.70 -6.90 12.12
C TYR A 88 2.21 -8.24 12.68
N PRO A 89 2.33 -8.41 14.01
CA PRO A 89 3.15 -9.47 14.59
C PRO A 89 2.54 -10.87 14.40
N HIS A 90 1.23 -10.94 14.11
CA HIS A 90 0.54 -12.20 13.88
C HIS A 90 0.38 -12.41 12.37
N THR A 91 1.34 -13.11 11.78
CA THR A 91 1.34 -13.49 10.37
C THR A 91 1.07 -14.98 10.21
N ILE A 92 0.59 -15.37 9.05
CA ILE A 92 0.43 -16.77 8.65
C ILE A 92 0.88 -16.94 7.20
N THR A 93 1.37 -18.13 6.86
CA THR A 93 1.76 -18.47 5.49
C THR A 93 0.56 -18.91 4.65
N ASN A 94 0.73 -18.91 3.33
CA ASN A 94 -0.30 -19.42 2.41
C ASN A 94 -0.59 -20.91 2.65
N GLU A 95 0.43 -21.70 2.96
CA GLU A 95 0.32 -23.15 3.22
C GLU A 95 -0.52 -23.42 4.48
N GLU A 96 -0.21 -22.74 5.58
CA GLU A 96 -1.00 -22.86 6.82
C GLU A 96 -2.45 -22.40 6.63
N LEU A 97 -2.68 -21.32 5.86
CA LEU A 97 -4.04 -20.89 5.53
C LEU A 97 -4.79 -21.96 4.74
N GLU A 98 -4.15 -22.62 3.78
CA GLU A 98 -4.75 -23.71 3.03
C GLU A 98 -5.13 -24.89 3.95
N GLU A 99 -4.26 -25.28 4.88
CA GLU A 99 -4.58 -26.32 5.87
C GLU A 99 -5.79 -25.96 6.74
N ILE A 100 -5.90 -24.70 7.17
CA ILE A 100 -7.06 -24.21 7.95
C ILE A 100 -8.34 -24.23 7.13
N LEU A 101 -8.25 -23.90 5.84
CA LEU A 101 -9.39 -23.97 4.93
C LEU A 101 -9.84 -25.42 4.67
N LEU A 102 -8.92 -26.39 4.80
CA LEU A 102 -9.21 -27.81 4.69
C LEU A 102 -9.73 -28.42 6.01
N SER A 103 -9.45 -27.81 7.17
CA SER A 103 -9.84 -28.34 8.47
C SER A 103 -11.28 -28.02 8.91
N ASP A 104 -12.07 -27.37 8.04
CA ASP A 104 -13.48 -26.99 8.27
C ASP A 104 -13.67 -26.11 9.54
N GLU A 105 -12.60 -25.41 9.96
CA GLU A 105 -12.67 -24.44 11.04
C GLU A 105 -13.41 -23.18 10.60
N GLU A 106 -14.32 -22.68 11.45
CA GLU A 106 -15.03 -21.42 11.19
C GLU A 106 -14.06 -20.23 11.21
N CYS A 107 -13.57 -19.85 10.03
CA CYS A 107 -12.71 -18.70 9.81
C CYS A 107 -13.26 -17.76 8.75
N ILE A 108 -12.76 -16.52 8.75
CA ILE A 108 -13.08 -15.50 7.76
C ILE A 108 -11.81 -15.19 6.99
N VAL A 109 -11.81 -15.42 5.68
CA VAL A 109 -10.74 -14.89 4.81
C VAL A 109 -11.21 -13.56 4.26
N LEU A 110 -10.44 -12.49 4.48
CA LEU A 110 -10.75 -11.13 4.05
C LEU A 110 -9.79 -10.70 2.94
N ASP A 111 -10.30 -10.47 1.75
CA ASP A 111 -9.50 -9.96 0.63
C ASP A 111 -9.64 -8.43 0.53
N VAL A 112 -8.55 -7.73 0.81
CA VAL A 112 -8.49 -6.25 0.81
C VAL A 112 -7.99 -5.64 -0.49
N ARG A 113 -7.93 -6.45 -1.55
CA ARG A 113 -7.66 -5.96 -2.91
C ARG A 113 -8.87 -5.24 -3.48
N GLU A 114 -8.65 -4.54 -4.58
CA GLU A 114 -9.74 -3.90 -5.32
C GLU A 114 -10.69 -4.95 -5.91
N ALA A 115 -11.98 -4.62 -6.04
CA ALA A 115 -13.00 -5.54 -6.55
C ALA A 115 -12.66 -6.15 -7.92
N ALA A 116 -11.94 -5.40 -8.76
CA ALA A 116 -11.45 -5.90 -10.03
C ALA A 116 -10.45 -7.05 -9.84
N GLU A 117 -9.47 -6.92 -8.94
CA GLU A 117 -8.48 -7.98 -8.65
C GLU A 117 -9.17 -9.24 -8.08
N PHE A 118 -10.19 -9.06 -7.24
CA PHE A 118 -10.96 -10.16 -6.68
C PHE A 118 -11.71 -10.96 -7.76
N ALA A 119 -12.34 -10.26 -8.71
CA ALA A 119 -13.06 -10.88 -9.83
C ALA A 119 -12.14 -11.65 -10.81
N PHE A 120 -10.86 -11.31 -10.88
CA PHE A 120 -9.88 -12.05 -11.70
C PHE A 120 -9.41 -13.37 -11.05
N GLY A 121 -9.68 -13.55 -9.76
CA GLY A 121 -9.30 -14.75 -9.02
C GLY A 121 -9.10 -14.45 -7.54
N HIS A 122 -9.83 -15.17 -6.69
CA HIS A 122 -9.82 -15.04 -5.24
C HIS A 122 -9.91 -16.41 -4.56
N ILE A 123 -9.61 -16.46 -3.26
CA ILE A 123 -9.78 -17.68 -2.47
C ILE A 123 -11.29 -17.95 -2.34
N PRO A 124 -11.80 -19.18 -2.61
CA PRO A 124 -13.24 -19.45 -2.70
C PRO A 124 -14.09 -19.05 -1.48
N SER A 125 -13.51 -19.03 -0.28
CA SER A 125 -14.14 -18.64 0.98
C SER A 125 -13.91 -17.17 1.37
N ALA A 126 -13.23 -16.39 0.52
CA ALA A 126 -12.87 -15.01 0.84
C ALA A 126 -14.03 -14.03 0.67
N VAL A 127 -14.13 -13.11 1.63
CA VAL A 127 -14.99 -11.94 1.58
C VAL A 127 -14.20 -10.78 1.00
N SER A 128 -14.72 -10.15 -0.05
CA SER A 128 -14.10 -8.97 -0.65
C SER A 128 -14.49 -7.70 0.12
N VAL A 129 -13.49 -7.01 0.68
CA VAL A 129 -13.64 -5.70 1.32
C VAL A 129 -12.41 -4.88 0.98
N PRO A 130 -12.44 -4.03 -0.06
CA PRO A 130 -11.30 -3.19 -0.42
C PRO A 130 -10.79 -2.38 0.78
N LEU A 131 -9.48 -2.15 0.84
CA LEU A 131 -8.85 -1.45 1.97
C LEU A 131 -9.53 -0.10 2.29
N GLY A 132 -9.93 0.66 1.27
CA GLY A 132 -10.63 1.95 1.44
C GLY A 132 -12.05 1.84 2.00
N GLU A 133 -12.67 0.66 1.95
CA GLU A 133 -14.00 0.37 2.48
C GLU A 133 -13.94 -0.39 3.81
N LEU A 134 -12.74 -0.67 4.32
CA LEU A 134 -12.56 -1.40 5.57
C LEU A 134 -13.17 -0.66 6.76
N ASP A 135 -13.29 0.67 6.69
CA ASP A 135 -13.89 1.50 7.72
C ASP A 135 -15.40 1.25 7.92
N SER A 136 -16.14 0.97 6.85
CA SER A 136 -17.56 0.64 6.91
C SER A 136 -17.84 -0.86 7.04
N ALA A 137 -16.81 -1.70 6.96
CA ALA A 137 -16.98 -3.15 7.03
C ALA A 137 -17.40 -3.62 8.43
N ALA A 138 -18.47 -4.43 8.46
CA ALA A 138 -18.94 -5.14 9.65
C ALA A 138 -18.61 -6.63 9.51
N LEU A 139 -17.57 -7.08 10.21
CA LEU A 139 -17.13 -8.47 10.26
C LEU A 139 -17.43 -9.06 11.65
N ASP A 140 -17.51 -10.38 11.75
CA ASP A 140 -17.67 -11.06 13.03
C ASP A 140 -16.38 -10.99 13.85
N GLN A 141 -16.41 -10.30 14.98
CA GLN A 141 -15.26 -10.12 15.87
C GLN A 141 -14.88 -11.38 16.65
N THR A 142 -15.76 -12.38 16.71
CA THR A 142 -15.53 -13.63 17.47
C THR A 142 -14.68 -14.63 16.68
N LYS A 143 -14.77 -14.57 15.35
CA LYS A 143 -14.11 -15.51 14.43
C LYS A 143 -12.66 -15.10 14.14
N GLN A 144 -11.87 -16.09 13.73
CA GLN A 144 -10.50 -15.86 13.27
C GLN A 144 -10.52 -15.25 11.87
N ILE A 145 -9.93 -14.07 11.71
CA ILE A 145 -9.86 -13.32 10.45
C ILE A 145 -8.46 -13.44 9.85
N TYR A 146 -8.40 -13.88 8.60
CA TYR A 146 -7.20 -14.00 7.79
C TYR A 146 -7.25 -12.96 6.68
N VAL A 147 -6.41 -11.93 6.76
CA VAL A 147 -6.42 -10.83 5.80
C VAL A 147 -5.41 -11.08 4.70
N VAL A 148 -5.87 -11.08 3.45
CA VAL A 148 -5.05 -11.31 2.27
C VAL A 148 -5.08 -10.10 1.35
N CYS A 149 -3.94 -9.80 0.74
CA CYS A 149 -3.87 -8.88 -0.39
C CYS A 149 -2.95 -9.46 -1.48
N ARG A 150 -2.51 -8.63 -2.43
CA ARG A 150 -1.60 -9.11 -3.49
C ARG A 150 -0.23 -9.54 -2.95
N THR A 151 0.41 -8.75 -2.10
CA THR A 151 1.83 -8.93 -1.69
C THR A 151 2.07 -8.84 -0.17
N GLY A 152 1.02 -8.90 0.65
CA GLY A 152 1.10 -8.78 2.11
C GLY A 152 1.10 -7.34 2.69
N ASN A 153 1.36 -6.31 1.89
CA ASN A 153 1.49 -4.92 2.40
C ASN A 153 0.15 -4.26 2.74
N ARG A 154 -0.84 -4.33 1.82
CA ARG A 154 -2.18 -3.76 2.07
C ARG A 154 -2.91 -4.51 3.19
N SER A 155 -2.69 -5.82 3.29
CA SER A 155 -3.24 -6.65 4.35
C SER A 155 -2.60 -6.37 5.71
N ASP A 156 -1.32 -5.99 5.76
CA ASP A 156 -0.68 -5.55 7.00
C ASP A 156 -1.37 -4.32 7.61
N VAL A 157 -1.60 -3.31 6.77
CA VAL A 157 -2.35 -2.09 7.14
C VAL A 157 -3.75 -2.43 7.60
N ALA A 158 -4.46 -3.26 6.83
CA ALA A 158 -5.81 -3.71 7.19
C ALA A 158 -5.85 -4.43 8.54
N CYS A 159 -4.84 -5.25 8.86
CA CYS A 159 -4.76 -5.91 10.16
C CYS A 159 -4.65 -4.92 11.33
N HIS A 160 -3.87 -3.84 11.16
CA HIS A 160 -3.79 -2.78 12.17
C HIS A 160 -5.11 -2.04 12.32
N MET A 161 -5.75 -1.67 11.21
CA MET A 161 -7.08 -1.01 11.24
C MET A 161 -8.13 -1.88 11.93
N LEU A 162 -8.15 -3.19 11.65
CA LEU A 162 -9.03 -4.13 12.34
C LEU A 162 -8.70 -4.23 13.83
N LYS A 163 -7.43 -4.27 14.20
CA LYS A 163 -7.03 -4.30 15.62
C LYS A 163 -7.46 -3.04 16.38
N GLU A 164 -7.34 -1.86 15.77
CA GLU A 164 -7.82 -0.59 16.33
C GLU A 164 -9.35 -0.58 16.52
N LYS A 165 -10.08 -1.26 15.63
CA LYS A 165 -11.53 -1.45 15.73
C LYS A 165 -11.96 -2.50 16.77
N GLY A 166 -11.01 -3.14 17.45
CA GLY A 166 -11.27 -4.12 18.50
C GLY A 166 -11.33 -5.57 18.04
N TYR A 167 -10.95 -5.87 16.78
CA TYR A 167 -10.81 -7.25 16.33
C TYR A 167 -9.54 -7.86 16.95
N VAL A 168 -9.70 -8.88 17.77
CA VAL A 168 -8.59 -9.52 18.50
C VAL A 168 -7.93 -10.65 17.71
N ASN A 169 -8.70 -11.36 16.88
CA ASN A 169 -8.28 -12.55 16.18
C ASN A 169 -7.98 -12.26 14.70
N VAL A 170 -7.03 -11.38 14.43
CA VAL A 170 -6.64 -11.01 13.07
C VAL A 170 -5.23 -11.52 12.78
N LYS A 171 -5.03 -12.14 11.61
CA LYS A 171 -3.73 -12.60 11.10
C LYS A 171 -3.49 -12.10 9.67
N ASN A 172 -2.29 -11.60 9.39
CA ASN A 172 -1.88 -11.17 8.04
C ASN A 172 -1.35 -12.37 7.24
N VAL A 173 -1.88 -12.59 6.04
CA VAL A 173 -1.46 -13.68 5.14
C VAL A 173 -0.33 -13.20 4.24
N ILE A 174 0.83 -13.85 4.34
CA ILE A 174 2.05 -13.52 3.60
C ILE A 174 2.53 -14.78 2.86
N PRO A 175 2.98 -14.69 1.60
CA PRO A 175 3.18 -13.48 0.78
C PRO A 175 1.90 -12.92 0.14
N GLY A 176 0.74 -13.52 0.39
CA GLY A 176 -0.55 -13.11 -0.16
C GLY A 176 -0.85 -13.79 -1.50
N MET A 177 -1.75 -13.19 -2.29
CA MET A 177 -2.27 -13.78 -3.53
C MET A 177 -1.25 -13.92 -4.66
N LEU A 178 -0.10 -13.24 -4.60
CA LEU A 178 0.95 -13.35 -5.61
C LEU A 178 1.53 -14.76 -5.70
N GLU A 179 1.68 -15.45 -4.56
CA GLU A 179 2.21 -16.80 -4.48
C GLU A 179 1.17 -17.78 -3.90
N TRP A 180 -0.12 -17.45 -4.07
CA TRP A 180 -1.18 -18.38 -3.70
C TRP A 180 -1.22 -19.53 -4.71
N GLN A 181 -0.91 -20.73 -4.24
CA GLN A 181 -0.91 -21.96 -5.05
C GLN A 181 -2.16 -22.82 -4.82
N GLY A 182 -2.98 -22.48 -3.82
CA GLY A 182 -4.19 -23.20 -3.51
C GLY A 182 -5.33 -22.90 -4.50
N ASN A 183 -6.51 -23.41 -4.17
CA ASN A 183 -7.70 -23.23 -5.00
C ASN A 183 -8.07 -21.74 -5.15
N ILE A 184 -8.44 -21.36 -6.38
CA ILE A 184 -8.97 -20.04 -6.71
C ILE A 184 -10.35 -20.16 -7.34
N LYS A 185 -11.19 -19.16 -7.09
CA LYS A 185 -12.51 -18.97 -7.68
C LYS A 185 -12.50 -17.67 -8.48
N ASN A 186 -13.18 -17.68 -9.62
CA ASN A 186 -13.39 -16.53 -10.50
C ASN A 186 -14.88 -16.17 -10.49
#